data_AF-A0A6H1FVJ5-F1
#
_entry.id   AF-A0A6H1FVJ5-F1
#
_cell.length_a   1.000
_cell.length_b   1.000
_cell.length_c   1.000
_cell.angle_alpha   90.00
_cell.angle_beta   90.00
_cell.angle_gamma   90.00
#
_symmetry.space_group_name_H-M   'P 1'
#
loop_
_entity.id
_entity.type
_entity.pdbx_description
1 polymer ?
#
loop_
_entity_poly.entity_id
_entity_poly.type
_entity_poly.pdbx_seq_one_letter_code
_entity_poly.pdbx_strand_id
1 'polypeptide(L)'
;MIASVTLSGCTLTRVSQASHAEAVRELNAVGLTMNEARARATQAGFECDDYVDTDVPVQIGNVVRRSTVLQCGKKSLELICPQRRYVVFNIDPKTNKVYAVGNRINQNSCF
;
A
#
# COMPACT_ATOMS: atom_id res chain seq x y z
N MET A 1 12.88 -40.73 23.96
CA MET A 1 11.73 -39.83 23.76
C MET A 1 12.03 -38.97 22.55
N ILE A 2 11.33 -39.22 21.43
CA ILE A 2 11.47 -38.42 20.20
C ILE A 2 10.46 -37.28 20.35
N ALA A 3 10.94 -36.09 20.69
CA ALA A 3 10.11 -34.89 20.74
C ALA A 3 10.00 -34.33 19.32
N SER A 4 8.89 -34.63 18.66
CA SER A 4 8.51 -34.09 17.36
C SER A 4 8.29 -32.59 17.45
N VAL A 5 9.26 -31.79 16.99
CA VAL A 5 9.08 -30.35 16.76
C VAL A 5 8.58 -30.16 15.33
N THR A 6 7.33 -30.55 15.06
CA THR A 6 6.64 -30.04 13.87
C THR A 6 6.26 -28.61 14.17
N LEU A 7 7.12 -27.68 13.73
CA LEU A 7 6.81 -26.26 13.64
C LEU A 7 5.54 -26.13 12.77
N SER A 8 4.38 -25.99 13.40
CA SER A 8 3.15 -25.58 12.75
C SER A 8 3.32 -24.14 12.29
N GLY A 9 4.03 -23.95 11.18
CA GLY A 9 4.09 -22.70 10.44
C GLY A 9 2.72 -22.44 9.83
N CYS A 10 1.74 -22.04 10.65
CA CYS A 10 0.57 -21.36 10.16
C CYS A 10 1.08 -20.05 9.56
N THR A 11 1.16 -20.02 8.24
CA THR A 11 1.50 -18.87 7.43
C THR A 11 0.62 -17.70 7.82
N LEU A 12 1.12 -16.81 8.69
CA LEU A 12 0.49 -15.55 9.03
C LEU A 12 0.62 -14.62 7.80
N THR A 13 -0.17 -14.87 6.77
CA THR A 13 -0.20 -14.10 5.52
C THR A 13 -0.94 -12.78 5.69
N ARG A 14 -1.68 -12.62 6.80
CA ARG A 14 -2.29 -11.36 7.23
C ARG A 14 -1.27 -10.49 7.93
N VAL A 15 -1.23 -9.23 7.52
CA VAL A 15 -0.38 -8.19 8.10
C VAL A 15 -1.27 -7.29 8.95
N SER A 16 -0.78 -6.86 10.11
CA SER A 16 -1.47 -5.86 10.93
C SER A 16 -1.40 -4.48 10.28
N GLN A 17 -2.30 -3.57 10.64
CA GLN A 17 -2.26 -2.19 10.15
C GLN A 17 -0.94 -1.50 10.52
N ALA A 18 -0.39 -1.75 11.72
CA ALA A 18 0.86 -1.16 12.18
C ALA A 18 2.06 -1.62 11.33
N SER A 19 2.20 -2.94 11.13
CA SER A 19 3.25 -3.49 10.28
C SER A 19 3.14 -3.07 8.81
N HIS A 20 1.91 -2.89 8.29
CA HIS A 20 1.71 -2.37 6.94
C HIS A 20 2.07 -0.88 6.85
N ALA A 21 1.69 -0.08 7.84
CA ALA A 21 2.05 1.34 7.90
C ALA A 21 3.57 1.52 7.94
N GLU A 22 4.29 0.68 8.69
CA GLU A 22 5.76 0.67 8.71
C GLU A 22 6.34 0.34 7.34
N ALA A 23 5.89 -0.75 6.70
CA ALA A 23 6.35 -1.13 5.36
C ALA A 23 6.06 -0.04 4.30
N VAL A 24 4.93 0.67 4.41
CA VAL A 24 4.64 1.82 3.54
C VAL A 24 5.57 3.00 3.81
N ARG A 25 5.91 3.26 5.07
CA ARG A 25 6.88 4.30 5.44
C ARG A 25 8.26 4.02 4.86
N GLU A 26 8.70 2.77 4.91
CA GLU A 26 9.99 2.31 4.37
C GLU A 26 10.13 2.47 2.84
N LEU A 27 9.01 2.62 2.11
CA LEU A 27 9.06 2.97 0.69
C LEU A 27 9.72 4.33 0.44
N ASN A 28 9.75 5.21 1.44
CA ASN A 28 10.38 6.54 1.38
C ASN A 28 10.01 7.30 0.10
N ALA A 29 8.71 7.30 -0.23
CA ALA A 29 8.23 7.77 -1.53
C ALA A 29 7.95 9.28 -1.60
N VAL A 30 7.94 10.00 -0.47
CA VAL A 30 7.73 11.45 -0.46
C VAL A 30 8.87 12.14 -1.21
N GLY A 31 8.52 13.05 -2.12
CA GLY A 31 9.45 13.78 -2.99
C GLY A 31 9.76 13.09 -4.32
N LEU A 32 9.44 11.79 -4.45
CA LEU A 32 9.58 11.06 -5.71
C LEU A 32 8.54 11.53 -6.73
N THR A 33 8.86 11.40 -8.01
CA THR A 33 7.88 11.51 -9.09
C THR A 33 6.87 10.36 -9.04
N MET A 34 5.73 10.51 -9.71
CA MET A 34 4.74 9.45 -9.82
C MET A 34 5.33 8.14 -10.37
N ASN A 35 6.17 8.22 -11.40
CA ASN A 35 6.76 7.03 -12.03
C ASN A 35 7.77 6.34 -11.11
N GLU A 36 8.58 7.11 -10.38
CA GLU A 36 9.51 6.56 -9.38
C GLU A 36 8.76 5.91 -8.21
N ALA A 37 7.69 6.53 -7.73
CA ALA A 37 6.85 5.96 -6.68
C ALA A 37 6.18 4.66 -7.13
N ARG A 38 5.66 4.62 -8.36
CA ARG A 38 5.14 3.40 -8.99
C ARG A 38 6.20 2.31 -9.03
N ALA A 39 7.38 2.61 -9.57
CA ALA A 39 8.49 1.66 -9.65
C ALA A 39 8.89 1.13 -8.26
N ARG A 40 8.95 2.00 -7.25
CA ARG A 40 9.26 1.61 -5.87
C ARG A 40 8.21 0.67 -5.28
N ALA A 41 6.93 0.96 -5.49
CA ALA A 41 5.84 0.10 -5.05
C ALA A 41 5.89 -1.27 -5.75
N THR A 42 6.14 -1.29 -7.06
CA THR A 42 6.30 -2.53 -7.84
C THR A 42 7.49 -3.36 -7.37
N GLN A 43 8.62 -2.73 -7.06
CA GLN A 43 9.78 -3.42 -6.46
C GLN A 43 9.44 -4.03 -5.08
N ALA A 44 8.56 -3.40 -4.31
CA ALA A 44 8.04 -3.95 -3.05
C ALA A 44 6.92 -5.01 -3.25
N GLY A 45 6.60 -5.35 -4.50
CA GLY A 45 5.63 -6.36 -4.89
C GLY A 45 4.17 -5.89 -4.80
N PHE A 46 3.92 -4.58 -4.88
CA PHE A 46 2.59 -4.03 -5.09
C PHE A 46 2.31 -3.90 -6.59
N GLU A 47 1.07 -4.15 -6.98
CA GLU A 47 0.56 -3.90 -8.32
C GLU A 47 -0.18 -2.57 -8.32
N CYS A 48 0.24 -1.64 -9.17
CA CYS A 48 -0.35 -0.31 -9.25
C CYS A 48 -1.49 -0.29 -10.27
N ASP A 49 -2.52 0.50 -9.98
CA ASP A 49 -3.60 0.71 -10.93
C ASP A 49 -3.05 1.40 -12.19
N ASP A 50 -3.56 0.98 -13.36
CA ASP A 50 -3.17 1.53 -14.66
C ASP A 50 -3.56 3.01 -14.78
N TYR A 51 -4.73 3.34 -14.21
CA TYR A 51 -5.29 4.67 -14.17
C TYR A 51 -4.96 5.38 -12.86
N VAL A 52 -4.92 6.71 -12.92
CA VAL A 52 -4.78 7.57 -11.75
C VAL A 52 -6.01 8.45 -11.61
N ASP A 53 -6.47 8.62 -10.38
CA ASP A 53 -7.54 9.55 -10.09
C ASP A 53 -6.94 10.96 -10.07
N THR A 54 -7.55 11.91 -10.79
CA THR A 54 -7.09 13.30 -10.85
C THR A 54 -8.10 14.24 -10.20
N ASP A 55 -7.63 15.40 -9.76
CA ASP A 55 -8.44 16.42 -9.05
C ASP A 55 -9.14 15.89 -7.78
N VAL A 56 -8.55 14.89 -7.12
CA VAL A 56 -9.11 14.31 -5.89
C VAL A 56 -8.84 15.26 -4.72
N PRO A 57 -9.88 15.67 -3.94
CA PRO A 57 -9.68 16.45 -2.73
C PRO A 57 -9.17 15.53 -1.62
N VAL A 58 -7.90 15.70 -1.23
CA VAL A 58 -7.27 14.95 -0.14
C VAL A 58 -7.08 15.86 1.05
N GLN A 59 -7.65 15.49 2.19
CA GLN A 59 -7.48 16.21 3.45
C GLN A 59 -6.24 15.70 4.19
N ILE A 60 -5.33 16.60 4.55
CA ILE A 60 -4.17 16.32 5.40
C ILE A 60 -4.18 17.32 6.56
N GLY A 61 -4.47 16.82 7.76
CA GLY A 61 -4.76 17.68 8.90
C GLY A 61 -5.96 18.59 8.61
N ASN A 62 -5.73 19.91 8.64
CA ASN A 62 -6.75 20.92 8.39
C ASN A 62 -6.71 21.50 6.96
N VAL A 63 -5.86 20.96 6.08
CA VAL A 63 -5.69 21.45 4.71
C VAL A 63 -6.27 20.44 3.72
N VAL A 64 -7.12 20.92 2.80
CA VAL A 64 -7.60 20.14 1.66
C VAL A 64 -6.80 20.51 0.43
N ARG A 65 -6.25 19.51 -0.27
CA ARG A 65 -5.44 19.68 -1.48
C ARG A 65 -5.99 18.84 -2.63
N ARG A 66 -6.15 19.46 -3.80
CA ARG A 66 -6.46 18.76 -5.05
C ARG A 66 -5.22 18.02 -5.56
N SER A 67 -5.36 16.73 -5.76
CA SER A 67 -4.24 15.81 -5.92
C SER A 67 -4.49 14.81 -7.03
N THR A 68 -3.41 14.33 -7.62
CA THR A 68 -3.42 13.10 -8.40
C THR A 68 -3.16 11.95 -7.43
N VAL A 69 -3.96 10.89 -7.49
CA VAL A 69 -3.87 9.74 -6.59
C VAL A 69 -3.54 8.50 -7.40
N LEU A 70 -2.41 7.87 -7.05
CA LEU A 70 -2.02 6.56 -7.56
C LEU A 70 -2.20 5.54 -6.44
N GLN A 71 -3.01 4.51 -6.68
CA GLN A 71 -3.19 3.40 -5.75
C GLN A 71 -2.40 2.18 -6.23
N CYS A 72 -1.75 1.50 -5.29
CA CYS A 72 -1.14 0.21 -5.57
C CYS A 72 -1.53 -0.80 -4.49
N GLY A 73 -2.01 -1.97 -4.92
CA GLY A 73 -2.51 -3.03 -4.07
C GLY A 73 -1.61 -4.26 -4.06
N LYS A 74 -1.62 -4.99 -2.95
CA LYS A 74 -0.96 -6.29 -2.79
C LYS A 74 -1.92 -7.23 -2.08
N LYS A 75 -2.26 -8.35 -2.73
CA LYS A 75 -3.11 -9.39 -2.14
C LYS A 75 -2.23 -10.34 -1.30
N SER A 76 -2.73 -10.73 -0.14
CA SER A 76 -2.16 -11.83 0.65
C SER A 76 -2.46 -13.17 -0.03
N LEU A 77 -1.67 -14.19 0.28
CA LEU A 77 -1.74 -15.52 -0.35
C LEU A 77 -2.87 -16.41 0.20
N GLU A 78 -3.82 -15.86 0.95
CA GLU A 78 -4.95 -16.64 1.47
C GLU A 78 -5.91 -16.99 0.33
N LEU A 79 -6.35 -18.25 0.27
CA LEU A 79 -7.12 -18.77 -0.86
C LEU A 79 -8.61 -18.35 -0.84
N ILE A 80 -9.21 -18.19 0.35
CA ILE A 80 -10.67 -18.06 0.48
C ILE A 80 -11.11 -16.59 0.60
N CYS A 81 -10.40 -15.80 1.40
CA CYS A 81 -10.69 -14.37 1.51
C CYS A 81 -9.40 -13.61 1.85
N PRO A 82 -8.63 -13.24 0.82
CA PRO A 82 -7.35 -12.60 1.02
C PRO A 82 -7.51 -11.20 1.59
N GLN A 83 -6.65 -10.89 2.55
CA GLN A 83 -6.37 -9.51 2.89
C GLN A 83 -5.77 -8.79 1.67
N ARG A 84 -6.28 -7.59 1.33
CA ARG A 84 -5.67 -6.72 0.30
C ARG A 84 -5.13 -5.47 0.96
N ARG A 85 -3.85 -5.22 0.75
CA ARG A 85 -3.10 -4.10 1.36
C ARG A 85 -2.80 -3.08 0.29
N TYR A 86 -3.02 -1.82 0.59
CA TYR A 86 -2.84 -0.74 -0.37
C TYR A 86 -1.85 0.29 0.15
N VAL A 87 -1.02 0.79 -0.77
CA VAL A 87 -0.31 2.05 -0.66
C VAL A 87 -0.99 3.06 -1.59
N VAL A 88 -1.17 4.28 -1.10
CA VAL A 88 -1.82 5.36 -1.84
C VAL A 88 -0.86 6.54 -1.93
N PHE A 89 -0.41 6.88 -3.12
CA PHE A 89 0.47 8.02 -3.35
C PHE A 89 -0.36 9.25 -3.70
N ASN A 90 -0.32 10.26 -2.84
CA ASN A 90 -0.92 11.56 -3.11
C ASN A 90 0.15 12.46 -3.75
N ILE A 91 -0.11 12.83 -5.00
CA ILE A 91 0.83 13.51 -5.88
C ILE A 91 0.33 14.92 -6.13
N ASP A 92 1.24 15.88 -6.03
CA ASP A 92 0.98 17.25 -6.41
C ASP A 92 0.90 17.34 -7.94
N PRO A 93 -0.25 17.72 -8.52
CA PRO A 93 -0.42 17.75 -9.97
C PRO A 93 0.50 18.79 -10.64
N LYS A 94 0.96 19.82 -9.91
CA LYS A 94 1.83 20.86 -10.45
C LYS A 94 3.28 20.43 -10.57
N THR A 95 3.79 19.75 -9.54
CA THR A 95 5.21 19.35 -9.46
C THR A 95 5.43 17.90 -9.86
N ASN A 96 4.36 17.12 -10.02
CA ASN A 96 4.37 15.67 -10.20
C ASN A 96 5.07 14.90 -9.07
N LYS A 97 5.24 15.51 -7.90
CA LYS A 97 5.90 14.90 -6.75
C LYS A 97 4.91 14.38 -5.73
N VAL A 98 5.20 13.21 -5.17
CA VAL A 98 4.48 12.66 -4.02
C VAL A 98 4.71 13.59 -2.83
N TYR A 99 3.64 14.10 -2.23
CA TYR A 99 3.73 14.94 -1.04
C TYR A 99 3.19 14.23 0.21
N ALA A 100 2.43 13.15 0.04
CA ALA A 100 1.97 12.31 1.14
C ALA A 100 1.70 10.87 0.67
N VAL A 101 1.82 9.93 1.60
CA VAL A 101 1.59 8.51 1.35
C VAL A 101 0.57 7.99 2.35
N GLY A 102 -0.54 7.45 1.83
CA GLY A 102 -1.56 6.76 2.61
C GLY A 102 -1.35 5.25 2.63
N ASN A 103 -1.94 4.59 3.62
CA ASN A 103 -1.97 3.14 3.72
C ASN A 103 -3.36 2.68 4.18
N ARG A 104 -3.88 1.59 3.60
CA ARG A 104 -5.13 0.96 4.03
C ARG A 104 -5.06 -0.55 3.84
N ILE A 105 -5.77 -1.27 4.69
CA ILE A 105 -5.97 -2.70 4.56
C ILE A 105 -7.46 -2.97 4.40
N ASN A 106 -7.82 -3.71 3.35
CA ASN A 106 -9.11 -4.36 3.26
C ASN A 106 -8.96 -5.81 3.79
N GLN A 107 -9.53 -6.07 4.97
CA GLN A 107 -9.45 -7.37 5.64
C GLN A 107 -10.26 -8.46 4.93
N ASN A 108 -11.32 -8.08 4.22
CA ASN A 108 -12.29 -8.99 3.64
C ASN A 108 -12.46 -8.66 2.16
N SER A 109 -11.42 -8.92 1.36
CA SER A 109 -11.54 -8.85 -0.11
C SER A 109 -12.06 -10.18 -0.65
N CYS A 110 -13.20 -10.65 -0.11
CA CYS A 110 -13.90 -11.84 -0.59
C CYS A 110 -14.71 -11.49 -1.86
N PHE A 111 -15.12 -12.51 -2.62
CA PHE A 111 -15.97 -12.34 -3.81
C PHE A 111 -17.35 -11.79 -3.48
#